data_AF-A0A1C5LFF9-F1
#
_entry.id   AF-A0A1C5LFF9-F1
#
_cell.length_a   1.000
_cell.length_b   1.000
_cell.length_c   1.000
_cell.angle_alpha   90.00
_cell.angle_beta   90.00
_cell.angle_gamma   90.00
#
_symmetry.space_group_name_H-M   'P 1'
#
loop_
_entity.id
_entity.type
_entity.pdbx_description
1 polymer ?
#
loop_
_entity_poly.entity_id
_entity_poly.type
_entity_poly.pdbx_seq_one_letter_code
_entity_poly.pdbx_strand_id
1 'polypeptide(L)'
;MEQVESKARDEKKRAELEIRKAKKEVKDRMESMKSIEYFWGMGYITVILFAIIQNGAFQNDFIDFFSIPFTWYVRFCEWLIYPTYDNGFNQKIAYTGGEAWVIRFLAIVAVLFILVIVMVMIVETIKQYKKMWNEISQMFLIGSLSGIAVLGDVIRGYLPVNLILLFVFVNMGIMLLRMYLRKKLDYM
;
A
#
# COMPACT_ATOMS: atom_id res chain seq x y z
N MET A 1 -49.26 -38.42 -39.52
CA MET A 1 -47.99 -38.40 -38.74
C MET A 1 -47.27 -37.07 -38.86
N GLU A 2 -47.15 -36.46 -40.05
CA GLU A 2 -46.45 -35.17 -40.25
C GLU A 2 -46.98 -33.97 -39.43
N GLN A 3 -48.30 -33.91 -39.18
CA GLN A 3 -48.90 -32.82 -38.38
C GLN A 3 -48.55 -32.87 -36.88
N VAL A 4 -48.22 -34.05 -36.36
CA VAL A 4 -47.87 -34.23 -34.93
C VAL A 4 -46.40 -33.89 -34.72
N GLU A 5 -45.54 -34.23 -35.69
CA GLU A 5 -44.12 -33.88 -35.67
C GLU A 5 -43.86 -32.38 -35.85
N SER A 6 -44.66 -31.68 -36.68
CA SER A 6 -44.53 -30.23 -36.84
C SER A 6 -44.91 -29.48 -35.55
N LYS A 7 -45.97 -29.92 -34.88
CA LYS A 7 -46.43 -29.34 -33.61
C LYS A 7 -45.42 -29.54 -32.47
N ALA A 8 -44.85 -30.73 -32.36
CA ALA A 8 -43.77 -31.03 -31.39
C ALA A 8 -42.50 -30.20 -31.68
N ARG A 9 -42.17 -29.97 -32.95
CA ARG A 9 -41.02 -29.14 -33.35
C ARG A 9 -41.23 -27.66 -33.02
N ASP A 10 -42.43 -27.13 -33.16
CA ASP A 10 -42.76 -25.75 -32.80
C ASP A 10 -42.81 -25.52 -31.28
N GLU A 11 -43.32 -26.49 -30.52
CA GLU A 11 -43.25 -26.45 -29.05
C GLU A 11 -41.80 -26.51 -28.54
N LYS A 12 -40.96 -27.36 -29.13
CA LYS A 12 -39.52 -27.41 -28.83
C LYS A 12 -38.83 -26.08 -29.14
N LYS A 13 -39.12 -25.46 -30.29
CA LYS A 13 -38.59 -24.13 -30.63
C LYS A 13 -39.04 -23.04 -29.65
N ARG A 14 -40.29 -23.10 -29.17
CA ARG A 14 -40.82 -22.17 -28.17
C ARG A 14 -40.09 -22.33 -26.84
N ALA A 15 -39.92 -23.57 -26.37
CA ALA A 15 -39.18 -23.89 -25.16
C ALA A 15 -37.70 -23.45 -25.25
N GLU A 16 -37.03 -23.70 -26.38
CA GLU A 16 -35.66 -23.23 -26.61
C GLU A 16 -35.54 -21.70 -26.61
N LEU A 17 -36.55 -21.00 -27.14
CA LEU A 17 -36.58 -19.55 -27.18
C LEU A 17 -36.84 -18.94 -25.79
N GLU A 18 -37.68 -19.57 -24.97
CA GLU A 18 -37.90 -19.22 -23.57
C GLU A 18 -36.66 -19.48 -22.71
N ILE A 19 -36.00 -20.63 -22.87
CA ILE A 19 -34.72 -20.93 -22.21
C ILE A 19 -33.66 -19.89 -22.59
N ARG A 20 -33.61 -19.49 -23.86
CA ARG A 20 -32.67 -18.45 -24.32
C ARG A 20 -32.99 -17.08 -23.73
N LYS A 21 -34.26 -16.71 -23.61
CA LYS A 21 -34.69 -15.46 -22.93
C LYS A 21 -34.34 -15.48 -21.45
N ALA A 22 -34.68 -16.55 -20.74
CA ALA A 22 -34.35 -16.73 -19.34
C ALA A 22 -32.83 -16.68 -19.10
N LYS A 23 -32.03 -17.32 -19.96
CA LYS A 23 -30.57 -17.26 -19.89
C LYS A 23 -30.02 -15.86 -20.12
N LYS A 24 -30.62 -15.07 -21.02
CA LYS A 24 -30.24 -13.68 -21.26
C LYS A 24 -30.59 -12.81 -20.06
N GLU A 25 -31.78 -12.98 -19.50
CA GLU A 25 -32.24 -12.24 -18.33
C GLU A 25 -31.41 -12.55 -17.08
N VAL A 26 -31.05 -13.81 -16.85
CA VAL A 26 -30.13 -14.20 -15.76
C VAL A 26 -28.76 -13.57 -15.96
N LYS A 27 -28.25 -13.52 -17.19
CA LYS A 27 -26.97 -12.86 -17.50
C LYS A 27 -27.03 -11.36 -17.23
N ASP A 28 -28.09 -10.68 -17.65
CA ASP A 28 -28.29 -9.25 -17.43
C ASP A 28 -28.46 -8.94 -15.93
N ARG A 29 -29.17 -9.80 -15.17
CA ARG A 29 -29.26 -9.72 -13.71
C ARG A 29 -27.91 -9.95 -13.03
N MET A 30 -27.10 -10.88 -13.51
CA MET A 30 -25.78 -11.14 -12.97
C MET A 30 -24.81 -9.98 -13.24
N GLU A 31 -24.86 -9.37 -14.43
CA GLU A 31 -24.06 -8.20 -14.78
C GLU A 31 -24.48 -6.97 -13.96
N SER A 32 -25.78 -6.74 -13.77
CA SER A 32 -26.29 -5.66 -12.91
C SER A 32 -25.96 -5.87 -11.42
N MET A 33 -25.98 -7.12 -10.94
CA MET A 33 -25.58 -7.42 -9.57
C MET A 33 -24.08 -7.14 -9.36
N LYS A 34 -23.25 -7.50 -10.34
CA LYS A 34 -21.81 -7.21 -10.34
C LYS A 34 -21.51 -5.70 -10.40
N SER A 35 -22.28 -4.93 -11.16
CA SER A 35 -22.10 -3.49 -11.24
C SER A 35 -22.49 -2.78 -9.94
N ILE A 36 -23.55 -3.26 -9.27
CA ILE A 36 -23.95 -2.78 -7.94
C ILE A 36 -22.85 -3.09 -6.91
N GLU A 37 -22.31 -4.31 -6.89
CA GLU A 37 -21.21 -4.68 -6.00
C GLU A 37 -19.98 -3.80 -6.20
N TYR A 38 -19.60 -3.54 -7.46
CA TYR A 38 -18.50 -2.63 -7.79
C TYR A 38 -18.76 -1.19 -7.32
N PHE A 39 -20.00 -0.71 -7.46
CA PHE A 39 -20.40 0.63 -7.00
C PHE A 39 -20.27 0.76 -5.47
N TRP A 40 -20.77 -0.22 -4.72
CA TRP A 40 -20.64 -0.24 -3.25
C TRP A 40 -19.18 -0.41 -2.81
N GLY A 41 -18.40 -1.24 -3.50
CA GLY A 41 -16.97 -1.41 -3.24
C GLY A 41 -16.18 -0.12 -3.45
N MET A 42 -16.44 0.61 -4.54
CA MET A 42 -15.84 1.93 -4.76
C MET A 42 -16.30 2.94 -3.70
N GLY A 43 -17.59 2.99 -3.38
CA GLY A 43 -18.12 3.90 -2.35
C GLY A 43 -17.46 3.69 -0.99
N TYR A 44 -17.25 2.44 -0.58
CA TYR A 44 -16.56 2.10 0.67
C TYR A 44 -15.11 2.59 0.70
N ILE A 45 -14.36 2.36 -0.39
CA ILE A 45 -12.98 2.86 -0.52
C ILE A 45 -12.97 4.39 -0.44
N THR A 46 -13.87 5.06 -1.14
CA THR A 46 -13.98 6.53 -1.12
C THR A 46 -14.25 7.06 0.29
N VAL A 47 -15.16 6.44 1.04
CA VAL A 47 -15.49 6.86 2.41
C VAL A 47 -14.28 6.69 3.33
N ILE A 48 -13.56 5.57 3.25
CA ILE A 48 -12.35 5.36 4.06
C ILE A 48 -11.29 6.39 3.71
N LEU A 49 -11.02 6.60 2.42
CA LEU A 49 -10.01 7.57 1.98
C LEU A 49 -10.36 8.97 2.49
N PHE A 50 -11.64 9.35 2.43
CA PHE A 50 -12.09 10.64 2.95
C PHE A 50 -11.93 10.74 4.47
N ALA A 51 -12.27 9.69 5.22
CA ALA A 51 -12.10 9.64 6.67
C ALA A 51 -10.62 9.77 7.09
N ILE A 52 -9.71 9.11 6.37
CA ILE A 52 -8.26 9.20 6.62
C ILE A 52 -7.73 10.59 6.28
N ILE A 53 -8.15 11.15 5.14
CA ILE A 53 -7.73 12.49 4.72
C ILE A 53 -8.21 13.53 5.74
N GLN A 54 -9.40 13.37 6.32
CA GLN A 54 -9.91 14.28 7.35
C GLN A 54 -9.32 14.06 8.75
N ASN A 55 -8.64 12.94 9.00
CA ASN A 55 -8.07 12.65 10.31
C ASN A 55 -6.85 13.55 10.57
N GLY A 56 -6.95 14.42 11.57
CA GLY A 56 -5.90 15.39 11.91
C GLY A 56 -4.58 14.74 12.35
N ALA A 57 -4.64 13.63 13.08
CA ALA A 57 -3.44 12.86 13.43
C ALA A 57 -2.79 12.25 12.17
N PHE A 58 -3.57 11.70 11.25
CA PHE A 58 -3.03 11.16 10.01
C PHE A 58 -2.41 12.26 9.13
N GLN A 59 -3.05 13.43 9.00
CA GLN A 59 -2.49 14.56 8.24
C GLN A 59 -1.13 15.01 8.79
N ASN A 60 -1.04 15.22 10.11
CA ASN A 60 0.21 15.61 10.74
C ASN A 60 1.30 14.55 10.54
N ASP A 61 0.96 13.28 10.71
CA ASP A 61 1.89 12.17 10.46
C ASP A 61 2.31 12.07 8.99
N PHE A 62 1.40 12.37 8.06
CA PHE A 62 1.71 12.43 6.64
C PHE A 62 2.72 13.53 6.33
N ILE A 63 2.52 14.71 6.88
CA ILE A 63 3.46 15.82 6.73
C ILE A 63 4.81 15.45 7.35
N ASP A 64 4.82 14.92 8.57
CA ASP A 64 6.03 14.53 9.30
C ASP A 64 6.83 13.45 8.56
N PHE A 65 6.14 12.49 7.93
CA PHE A 65 6.77 11.40 7.18
C PHE A 65 7.67 11.91 6.05
N PHE A 66 7.28 13.00 5.38
CA PHE A 66 8.09 13.62 4.32
C PHE A 66 8.98 14.76 4.84
N SER A 67 8.49 15.54 5.81
CA SER A 67 9.19 16.72 6.29
C SER A 67 10.46 16.37 7.08
N ILE A 68 10.44 15.30 7.89
CA ILE A 68 11.60 14.85 8.68
C ILE A 68 12.80 14.50 7.79
N PRO A 69 12.69 13.56 6.82
CA PRO A 69 13.83 13.23 5.96
C PRO A 69 14.26 14.40 5.09
N PHE A 70 13.31 15.24 4.63
CA PHE A 70 13.63 16.45 3.87
C PHE A 70 14.42 17.47 4.69
N THR A 71 13.99 17.74 5.94
CA THR A 71 14.70 18.63 6.86
C THR A 71 16.09 18.12 7.17
N TRP A 72 16.25 16.80 7.35
CA TRP A 72 17.55 16.18 7.53
C TRP A 72 18.44 16.38 6.29
N TYR A 73 17.89 16.21 5.08
CA TYR A 73 18.62 16.44 3.83
C TYR A 73 19.10 17.88 3.70
N VAL A 74 18.24 18.87 4.00
CA VAL A 74 18.64 20.29 4.00
C VAL A 74 19.78 20.54 4.98
N ARG A 75 19.68 20.03 6.21
CA ARG A 75 20.74 20.14 7.23
C ARG A 75 22.03 19.44 6.78
N PHE A 76 21.93 18.32 6.09
CA PHE A 76 23.07 17.63 5.51
C PHE A 76 23.76 18.47 4.43
N CYS A 77 23.00 19.14 3.56
CA CYS A 77 23.55 20.07 2.57
C CYS A 77 24.25 21.27 3.24
N GLU A 78 23.67 21.85 4.29
CA GLU A 78 24.31 22.93 5.07
C GLU A 78 25.62 22.44 5.71
N TRP A 79 25.60 21.24 6.30
CA TRP A 79 26.80 20.61 6.87
C TRP A 79 27.85 20.31 5.80
N LEU A 80 27.47 19.93 4.58
CA LEU A 80 28.43 19.75 3.48
C LEU A 80 29.14 21.05 3.14
N ILE A 81 28.47 22.21 3.22
CA ILE A 81 29.11 23.51 2.98
C ILE A 81 30.08 23.84 4.11
N TYR A 82 29.67 23.68 5.37
CA TYR A 82 30.51 23.94 6.55
C TYR A 82 30.61 22.69 7.44
N PRO A 83 31.48 21.72 7.08
CA PRO A 83 31.54 20.47 7.78
C PRO A 83 32.13 20.69 9.16
N THR A 84 31.36 20.32 10.17
CA THR A 84 31.70 20.46 11.58
C THR A 84 31.55 19.13 12.31
N TYR A 85 32.29 18.95 13.40
CA TYR A 85 32.14 17.81 14.30
C TYR A 85 32.03 18.27 15.74
N ASP A 86 31.43 17.44 16.58
CA ASP A 86 31.34 17.70 18.02
C ASP A 86 32.63 17.23 18.70
N ASN A 87 33.22 18.09 19.53
CA ASN A 87 34.44 17.78 20.29
C ASN A 87 34.16 17.07 21.64
N GLY A 88 32.92 16.69 21.93
CA GLY A 88 32.52 16.06 23.19
C GLY A 88 32.22 17.05 24.31
N PHE A 89 32.38 18.35 24.06
CA PHE A 89 31.98 19.44 24.96
C PHE A 89 30.77 20.22 24.40
N ASN A 90 29.98 19.62 23.50
CA ASN A 90 28.89 20.25 22.76
C ASN A 90 29.33 21.47 21.93
N GLN A 91 30.60 21.54 21.54
CA GLN A 91 31.12 22.60 20.67
C GLN A 91 31.35 22.03 19.28
N LYS A 92 30.82 22.73 18.27
CA LYS A 92 31.02 22.39 16.86
C LYS A 92 32.31 23.00 16.35
N ILE A 93 33.29 22.17 16.04
CA ILE A 93 34.57 22.58 15.44
C ILE A 93 34.53 22.27 13.94
N ALA A 94 34.99 23.22 13.11
CA ALA A 94 35.09 23.01 11.67
C ALA A 94 36.29 22.12 11.32
N TYR A 95 36.14 21.25 10.32
CA TYR A 95 37.27 20.48 9.80
C TYR A 95 38.27 21.39 9.10
N THR A 96 39.56 21.04 9.19
CA THR A 96 40.62 21.79 8.50
C THR A 96 40.53 21.56 6.98
N GLY A 97 41.01 22.53 6.18
CA GLY A 97 40.67 22.60 4.74
C GLY A 97 40.90 21.32 3.92
N GLY A 98 42.01 20.60 4.14
CA GLY A 98 42.30 19.33 3.45
C GLY A 98 41.43 18.16 3.93
N GLU A 99 41.19 18.07 5.23
CA GLU A 99 40.35 17.03 5.86
C GLU A 99 38.87 17.22 5.49
N ALA A 100 38.41 18.47 5.43
CA ALA A 100 37.04 18.83 5.10
C ALA A 100 36.61 18.30 3.73
N TRP A 101 37.50 18.34 2.73
CA TRP A 101 37.19 17.88 1.38
C TRP A 101 37.02 16.35 1.30
N VAL A 102 37.90 15.60 1.96
CA VAL A 102 37.82 14.13 2.06
C VAL A 102 36.53 13.70 2.76
N ILE A 103 36.19 14.39 3.85
CA ILE A 103 34.99 14.08 4.65
C ILE A 103 33.70 14.36 3.87
N ARG A 104 33.63 15.47 3.12
CA ARG A 104 32.49 15.75 2.23
C ARG A 104 32.29 14.65 1.20
N PHE A 105 33.38 14.22 0.55
CA PHE A 105 33.32 13.15 -0.45
C PHE A 105 32.82 11.84 0.17
N LEU A 106 33.39 11.42 1.30
CA LEU A 106 32.97 10.21 2.02
C LEU A 106 31.51 10.30 2.46
N ALA A 107 31.06 11.44 2.96
CA ALA A 107 29.69 11.64 3.39
C ALA A 107 28.69 11.52 2.23
N ILE A 108 28.99 12.12 1.06
CA ILE A 108 28.15 11.98 -0.13
C ILE A 108 28.07 10.53 -0.58
N VAL A 109 29.20 9.83 -0.64
CA VAL A 109 29.25 8.41 -1.02
C VAL A 109 28.42 7.56 -0.05
N ALA A 110 28.52 7.82 1.26
CA ALA A 110 27.75 7.10 2.28
C ALA A 110 26.24 7.33 2.11
N VAL A 111 25.79 8.57 1.90
CA VAL A 111 24.37 8.88 1.69
C VAL A 111 23.84 8.23 0.42
N LEU A 112 24.59 8.30 -0.69
CA LEU A 112 24.21 7.63 -1.94
C LEU A 112 24.10 6.11 -1.76
N PHE A 113 25.02 5.50 -1.02
CA PHE A 113 24.98 4.07 -0.73
C PHE A 113 23.74 3.68 0.06
N ILE A 114 23.37 4.44 1.10
CA ILE A 114 22.14 4.23 1.87
C ILE A 114 20.91 4.36 0.97
N LEU A 115 20.85 5.39 0.11
CA LEU A 115 19.73 5.59 -0.81
C LEU A 115 19.56 4.40 -1.78
N VAL A 116 20.67 3.87 -2.31
CA VAL A 116 20.63 2.68 -3.18
C VAL A 116 20.09 1.47 -2.43
N ILE A 117 20.55 1.21 -1.20
CA ILE A 117 20.06 0.08 -0.39
C ILE A 117 18.56 0.22 -0.12
N VAL A 118 18.12 1.41 0.33
CA VAL A 118 16.70 1.68 0.59
C VAL A 118 15.86 1.47 -0.67
N MET A 119 16.34 1.96 -1.82
CA MET A 119 15.65 1.78 -3.10
C MET A 119 15.52 0.31 -3.48
N VAL A 120 16.59 -0.48 -3.34
CA VAL A 120 16.56 -1.93 -3.59
C VAL A 120 15.55 -2.62 -2.69
N MET A 121 15.56 -2.34 -1.38
CA MET A 121 14.60 -2.91 -0.43
C MET A 121 13.15 -2.56 -0.78
N ILE A 122 12.88 -1.30 -1.17
CA ILE A 122 11.54 -0.87 -1.59
C ILE A 122 11.10 -1.64 -2.84
N VAL A 123 11.94 -1.71 -3.87
CA VAL A 123 11.62 -2.40 -5.13
C VAL A 123 11.39 -3.89 -4.90
N GLU A 124 12.23 -4.55 -4.11
CA GLU A 124 12.05 -5.97 -3.76
C GLU A 124 10.76 -6.21 -2.98
N THR A 125 10.46 -5.35 -2.01
CA THR A 125 9.21 -5.41 -1.23
C THR A 125 8.00 -5.26 -2.15
N ILE A 126 7.99 -4.29 -3.06
CA ILE A 126 6.90 -4.09 -4.03
C ILE A 126 6.75 -5.30 -4.96
N LYS A 127 7.87 -5.85 -5.45
CA LYS A 127 7.86 -7.01 -6.35
C LYS A 127 7.27 -8.24 -5.64
N GLN A 128 7.66 -8.46 -4.39
CA GLN A 128 7.05 -9.50 -3.57
C GLN A 128 5.56 -9.22 -3.37
N TYR A 129 5.20 -7.97 -3.03
CA TYR A 129 3.82 -7.55 -2.80
C TYR A 129 2.94 -7.87 -4.01
N LYS A 130 3.40 -7.52 -5.21
CA LYS A 130 2.74 -7.83 -6.47
C LYS A 130 2.56 -9.33 -6.70
N LYS A 131 3.53 -10.16 -6.32
CA LYS A 131 3.44 -11.63 -6.45
C LYS A 131 2.41 -12.24 -5.52
N MET A 132 2.10 -11.59 -4.40
CA MET A 132 1.14 -12.04 -3.38
C MET A 132 -0.18 -11.27 -3.40
N TRP A 133 -0.40 -10.47 -4.45
CA TRP A 133 -1.60 -9.68 -4.66
C TRP A 133 -2.82 -10.57 -4.92
N ASN A 134 -3.42 -11.03 -3.83
CA ASN A 134 -4.68 -11.78 -3.80
C ASN A 134 -5.72 -11.01 -2.97
N GLU A 135 -6.99 -11.39 -3.08
CA GLU A 135 -8.12 -10.79 -2.33
C GLU A 135 -7.83 -10.66 -0.82
N ILE A 136 -7.20 -11.67 -0.22
CA ILE A 136 -6.80 -11.62 1.21
C ILE A 136 -5.87 -10.44 1.50
N SER A 137 -4.89 -10.17 0.63
CA SER A 137 -3.96 -9.04 0.81
C SER A 137 -4.68 -7.70 0.69
N GLN A 138 -5.67 -7.62 -0.21
CA GLN A 138 -6.50 -6.42 -0.38
C GLN A 138 -7.40 -6.19 0.83
N MET A 139 -8.00 -7.24 1.38
CA MET A 139 -8.79 -7.15 2.61
C MET A 139 -7.94 -6.68 3.80
N PHE A 140 -6.71 -7.17 3.93
CA PHE A 140 -5.79 -6.70 4.97
C PHE A 140 -5.37 -5.24 4.78
N LEU A 141 -5.09 -4.80 3.55
CA LEU A 141 -4.80 -3.40 3.25
C LEU A 141 -5.97 -2.50 3.64
N ILE A 142 -7.18 -2.80 3.16
CA ILE A 142 -8.38 -2.00 3.41
C ILE A 142 -8.75 -2.05 4.90
N GLY A 143 -8.61 -3.22 5.54
CA GLY A 143 -8.84 -3.40 6.97
C GLY A 143 -7.87 -2.58 7.82
N SER A 144 -6.57 -2.60 7.50
CA SER A 144 -5.59 -1.77 8.21
C SER A 144 -5.78 -0.27 7.95
N LEU A 145 -6.15 0.12 6.72
CA LEU A 145 -6.49 1.50 6.38
C LEU A 145 -7.70 1.99 7.19
N SER A 146 -8.78 1.19 7.24
CA SER A 146 -9.98 1.52 8.01
C SER A 146 -9.72 1.56 9.52
N GLY A 147 -8.88 0.66 10.03
CA GLY A 147 -8.45 0.69 11.43
C GLY A 147 -7.76 2.01 11.80
N ILE A 148 -6.89 2.52 10.92
CA ILE A 148 -6.25 3.83 11.11
C ILE A 148 -7.26 4.97 10.97
N ALA A 149 -8.19 4.87 10.02
CA ALA A 149 -9.22 5.89 9.82
C ALA A 149 -10.08 6.10 11.08
N VAL A 150 -10.44 5.01 11.76
CA VAL A 150 -11.34 5.03 12.92
C VAL A 150 -10.60 5.21 14.24
N LEU A 151 -9.45 4.54 14.41
CA LEU A 151 -8.72 4.47 15.69
C LEU A 151 -7.41 5.28 15.68
N GLY A 152 -7.07 5.98 14.60
CA GLY A 152 -5.79 6.67 14.44
C GLY A 152 -5.48 7.64 15.58
N ASP A 153 -6.45 8.46 15.98
CA ASP A 153 -6.28 9.42 17.08
C ASP A 153 -6.05 8.72 18.43
N VAL A 154 -6.76 7.61 18.67
CA VAL A 154 -6.60 6.80 19.89
C VAL A 154 -5.22 6.13 19.90
N ILE A 155 -4.82 5.53 18.79
CA ILE A 155 -3.49 4.90 18.64
C ILE A 155 -2.40 5.91 18.90
N ARG A 156 -2.48 7.12 18.32
CA ARG A 156 -1.51 8.19 18.54
C ARG A 156 -1.47 8.69 19.98
N GLY A 157 -2.60 8.64 20.69
CA GLY A 157 -2.68 8.95 22.11
C GLY A 157 -1.93 7.95 23.01
N TYR A 158 -1.86 6.68 22.62
CA TYR A 158 -1.18 5.62 23.39
C TYR A 158 0.24 5.31 22.89
N LEU A 159 0.51 5.49 21.60
CA LEU A 159 1.77 5.19 20.94
C LEU A 159 2.26 6.43 20.18
N PRO A 160 3.43 6.99 20.54
CA PRO A 160 4.03 8.12 19.84
C PRO A 160 4.72 7.65 18.55
N VAL A 161 4.00 6.90 17.71
CA VAL A 161 4.50 6.33 16.45
C VAL A 161 3.67 6.89 15.31
N ASN A 162 4.36 7.27 14.23
CA ASN A 162 3.71 7.76 13.02
C ASN A 162 2.78 6.68 12.43
N LEU A 163 1.51 7.02 12.22
CA LEU A 163 0.47 6.10 11.74
C LEU A 163 0.78 5.50 10.37
N ILE A 164 1.46 6.24 9.48
CA ILE A 164 1.89 5.72 8.17
C ILE A 164 2.99 4.69 8.32
N LEU A 165 3.94 4.96 9.22
CA LEU A 165 5.01 4.02 9.50
C LEU A 165 4.45 2.72 10.10
N LEU A 166 3.49 2.86 11.02
CA LEU A 166 2.76 1.72 11.59
C LEU A 166 1.99 0.95 10.51
N PHE A 167 1.29 1.64 9.62
CA PHE A 167 0.58 1.03 8.48
C PHE A 167 1.51 0.17 7.62
N VAL A 168 2.64 0.75 7.20
CA VAL A 168 3.64 0.07 6.36
C VAL A 168 4.22 -1.12 7.11
N PHE A 169 4.56 -0.95 8.40
CA PHE A 169 5.16 -2.00 9.22
C PHE A 169 4.23 -3.19 9.42
N VAL A 170 2.94 -2.95 9.75
CA VAL A 170 1.94 -4.00 9.92
C VAL A 170 1.73 -4.77 8.61
N ASN A 171 1.55 -4.05 7.49
CA ASN A 171 1.35 -4.69 6.18
C ASN A 171 2.58 -5.49 5.74
N MET A 172 3.79 -4.96 5.95
CA MET A 172 5.04 -5.65 5.66
C MET A 172 5.24 -6.88 6.57
N GLY A 173 4.90 -6.78 7.85
CA GLY A 173 5.01 -7.88 8.81
C GLY A 173 4.10 -9.06 8.45
N ILE A 174 2.84 -8.79 8.11
CA ILE A 174 1.87 -9.82 7.68
C ILE A 174 2.36 -10.49 6.39
N MET A 175 2.88 -9.70 5.46
CA MET A 175 3.45 -10.20 4.21
C MET A 175 4.62 -11.15 4.47
N LEU A 176 5.58 -10.76 5.32
CA LEU A 176 6.73 -11.57 5.70
C LEU A 176 6.29 -12.86 6.41
N LEU A 177 5.34 -12.76 7.34
CA LEU A 177 4.77 -13.93 8.03
C LEU A 177 4.14 -14.90 7.02
N ARG A 178 3.40 -14.39 6.04
CA ARG A 178 2.74 -15.22 5.03
C ARG A 178 3.74 -15.88 4.08
N MET A 179 4.82 -15.19 3.72
CA MET A 179 5.91 -15.80 2.95
C MET A 179 6.61 -16.90 3.75
N TYR A 180 6.87 -16.65 5.04
CA TYR A 180 7.48 -17.64 5.93
C TYR A 180 6.60 -18.89 6.05
N LEU A 181 5.29 -18.72 6.26
CA LEU A 181 4.34 -19.83 6.33
C LEU A 181 4.24 -20.60 5.01
N ARG A 182 4.20 -19.90 3.86
CA ARG A 182 4.18 -20.55 2.54
C ARG A 182 5.45 -21.37 2.31
N LYS A 183 6.63 -20.80 2.58
CA LYS A 183 7.89 -21.56 2.51
C LYS A 183 7.85 -22.78 3.42
N LYS A 184 7.37 -22.67 4.66
CA LYS A 184 7.30 -23.80 5.59
C LYS A 184 6.36 -24.91 5.10
N LEU A 185 5.26 -24.56 4.46
CA LEU A 185 4.29 -25.51 3.88
C LEU A 185 4.81 -26.17 2.60
N ASP A 186 5.56 -25.46 1.75
CA ASP A 186 6.15 -26.02 0.53
C ASP A 186 7.30 -27.02 0.82
N TYR A 187 7.84 -27.01 2.04
CA TYR A 187 8.90 -27.92 2.51
C TYR A 187 8.38 -29.19 3.22
N MET A 188 7.07 -29.27 3.49
CA MET A 188 6.40 -30.48 4.04
C MET A 188 5.67 -31.23 2.94
#